data_AF-H0WAA6-F1
#
_entry.id   AF-H0WAA6-F1
#
_cell.length_a   1.000
_cell.length_b   1.000
_cell.length_c   1.000
_cell.angle_alpha   90.00
_cell.angle_beta   90.00
_cell.angle_gamma   90.00
#
_symmetry.space_group_name_H-M   'P 1'
#
loop_
_entity.id
_entity.type
_entity.pdbx_description
1 polymer ?
#
loop_
_entity_poly.entity_id
_entity_poly.type
_entity_poly.pdbx_seq_one_letter_code
_entity_poly.pdbx_strand_id
1 'polypeptide(L)'
;MSRPSRLQRQILSLYRELLRAGRGKPGAEARVRAEFRQHASLPRSDVLRIEYLYRRGRRQLQLLRSGHTTAMSTFVRPRDGMGTPETQPSGR
;
A
#
# COMPACT_ATOMS: atom_id res chain seq x y z
N MET A 1 -22.90 -12.97 6.32
CA MET A 1 -21.52 -12.43 6.20
C MET A 1 -20.58 -13.30 7.03
N SER A 2 -19.62 -13.97 6.39
CA SER A 2 -18.67 -14.88 7.05
C SER A 2 -17.74 -14.10 8.00
N ARG A 3 -17.46 -14.67 9.18
CA ARG A 3 -16.53 -14.06 10.15
C ARG A 3 -15.17 -13.80 9.49
N PRO A 4 -14.56 -12.62 9.66
CA PRO A 4 -13.27 -12.34 9.07
C PRO A 4 -12.19 -13.24 9.70
N SER A 5 -11.32 -13.78 8.85
CA SER A 5 -10.19 -14.61 9.30
C SER A 5 -9.29 -13.82 10.26
N ARG A 6 -8.48 -14.53 11.06
CA ARG A 6 -7.52 -13.87 11.96
C ARG A 6 -6.60 -12.91 11.19
N LEU A 7 -6.16 -13.30 10.00
CA LEU A 7 -5.33 -12.47 9.12
C LEU A 7 -6.09 -11.24 8.62
N GLN A 8 -7.35 -11.37 8.21
CA GLN A 8 -8.17 -10.22 7.80
C GLN A 8 -8.33 -9.19 8.93
N ARG A 9 -8.53 -9.64 10.17
CA ARG A 9 -8.58 -8.75 11.34
C ARG A 9 -7.24 -8.03 11.56
N GLN A 10 -6.13 -8.74 11.39
CA GLN A 10 -4.79 -8.14 11.50
C GLN A 10 -4.53 -7.07 10.42
N ILE A 11 -4.96 -7.32 9.19
CA ILE A 11 -4.85 -6.35 8.08
C ILE A 11 -5.69 -5.09 8.37
N LEU A 12 -6.91 -5.26 8.88
CA LEU A 12 -7.77 -4.12 9.25
C LEU A 12 -7.18 -3.32 10.43
N SER A 13 -6.55 -3.98 11.40
CA SER A 13 -5.83 -3.28 12.48
C SER A 13 -4.67 -2.47 11.92
N LEU A 14 -3.86 -3.08 11.06
CA LEU A 14 -2.71 -2.44 10.41
C LEU A 14 -3.14 -1.19 9.62
N TYR A 15 -4.23 -1.29 8.86
CA TYR A 15 -4.80 -0.15 8.12
C TYR A 15 -5.12 1.04 9.05
N ARG A 16 -5.82 0.79 10.16
CA ARG A 16 -6.19 1.82 11.14
C ARG A 16 -4.95 2.42 11.81
N GLU A 17 -3.97 1.59 12.14
CA GLU A 17 -2.73 2.04 12.75
C GLU A 17 -1.90 2.92 11.81
N LEU A 18 -1.83 2.59 10.52
CA LEU A 18 -1.16 3.40 9.50
C LEU A 18 -1.86 4.75 9.30
N LEU A 19 -3.19 4.78 9.23
CA LEU A 19 -3.93 6.04 9.17
C LEU A 19 -3.66 6.91 10.40
N ARG A 20 -3.67 6.32 11.60
CA ARG A 20 -3.40 7.04 12.84
C ARG A 20 -1.96 7.58 12.91
N ALA A 21 -0.98 6.80 12.46
CA ALA A 21 0.42 7.21 12.39
C ALA A 21 0.68 8.25 11.27
N GLY A 22 -0.18 8.29 10.25
CA GLY A 22 -0.15 9.27 9.17
C GLY A 22 -0.89 10.57 9.46
N ARG A 23 -1.69 10.65 10.53
CA ARG A 23 -2.38 11.90 10.91
C ARG A 23 -1.36 13.02 11.13
N GLY A 24 -1.66 14.19 10.56
CA GLY A 24 -0.76 15.35 10.60
C GLY A 24 0.27 15.40 9.46
N LYS A 25 0.38 14.36 8.62
CA LYS A 25 1.22 14.38 7.41
C LYS A 25 0.34 14.54 6.16
N PRO A 26 0.49 15.62 5.36
CA PRO A 26 -0.32 15.82 4.17
C PRO A 26 -0.11 14.68 3.16
N GLY A 27 -1.20 14.13 2.63
CA GLY A 27 -1.19 13.05 1.65
C GLY A 27 -0.88 11.64 2.20
N ALA A 28 -0.58 11.48 3.49
CA ALA A 28 -0.30 10.19 4.10
C ALA A 28 -1.52 9.25 4.06
N GLU A 29 -2.68 9.73 4.50
CA GLU A 29 -3.91 8.95 4.52
C GLU A 29 -4.38 8.55 3.12
N ALA A 30 -4.24 9.46 2.15
CA ALA A 30 -4.61 9.21 0.76
C ALA A 30 -3.75 8.10 0.15
N ARG A 31 -2.44 8.11 0.40
CA ARG A 31 -1.51 7.05 -0.04
C ARG A 31 -1.85 5.70 0.58
N VAL A 32 -2.06 5.65 1.91
CA VAL A 32 -2.46 4.41 2.60
C VAL A 32 -3.77 3.86 2.04
N ARG A 33 -4.77 4.73 1.79
CA ARG A 33 -6.04 4.32 1.16
C ARG A 33 -5.83 3.75 -0.24
N ALA A 34 -5.02 4.41 -1.07
CA ALA A 34 -4.77 3.98 -2.44
C ALA A 34 -4.12 2.59 -2.50
N GLU A 35 -3.10 2.34 -1.69
CA GLU A 35 -2.38 1.06 -1.68
C GLU A 35 -3.25 -0.09 -1.16
N PHE A 36 -4.01 0.13 -0.08
CA PHE A 36 -4.96 -0.88 0.40
C PHE A 36 -6.07 -1.17 -0.61
N ARG A 37 -6.55 -0.17 -1.37
CA ARG A 37 -7.50 -0.39 -2.46
C ARG A 37 -6.88 -1.16 -3.62
N GLN A 38 -5.64 -0.84 -4.01
CA GLN A 38 -4.92 -1.55 -5.07
C GLN A 38 -4.80 -3.05 -4.77
N HIS A 39 -4.61 -3.40 -3.50
CA HIS A 39 -4.50 -4.78 -3.05
C HIS A 39 -5.82 -5.42 -2.58
N ALA A 40 -6.94 -4.69 -2.58
CA ALA A 40 -8.23 -5.20 -2.16
C ALA A 40 -8.82 -6.23 -3.16
N SER A 41 -8.36 -6.21 -4.41
CA SER A 41 -8.72 -7.17 -5.45
C SER A 41 -8.00 -8.51 -5.33
N LEU A 42 -7.03 -8.65 -4.41
CA LEU A 42 -6.30 -9.90 -4.24
C LEU A 42 -7.25 -11.04 -3.81
N PRO A 43 -7.14 -12.23 -4.43
CA PRO A 43 -7.93 -13.37 -4.02
C PRO A 43 -7.60 -13.76 -2.58
N ARG A 44 -8.62 -14.13 -1.80
CA ARG A 44 -8.44 -14.56 -0.39
C ARG A 44 -7.58 -15.82 -0.25
N SER A 45 -7.43 -16.58 -1.33
CA SER A 45 -6.57 -17.77 -1.41
C SER A 45 -5.08 -17.44 -1.56
N ASP A 46 -4.72 -16.21 -1.97
CA ASP A 46 -3.32 -15.79 -2.10
C ASP A 46 -2.74 -15.38 -0.74
N VAL A 47 -2.74 -16.33 0.20
CA VAL A 47 -2.36 -16.11 1.61
C VAL A 47 -0.92 -15.63 1.72
N LEU A 48 0.00 -16.20 0.93
CA LEU A 48 1.42 -15.84 0.96
C LEU A 48 1.66 -14.38 0.57
N ARG A 49 1.01 -13.90 -0.51
CA ARG A 49 1.15 -12.50 -0.93
C ARG A 49 0.50 -11.54 0.06
N ILE A 50 -0.66 -11.92 0.61
CA ILE A 50 -1.33 -11.15 1.67
C ILE A 50 -0.44 -11.05 2.92
N GLU A 51 0.18 -12.14 3.36
CA GLU A 51 1.09 -12.13 4.49
C GLU A 51 2.34 -11.29 4.23
N TYR A 52 2.92 -11.40 3.03
CA TYR A 52 4.06 -10.58 2.63
C TYR A 52 3.72 -9.08 2.74
N LEU A 53 2.59 -8.66 2.18
CA LEU A 53 2.12 -7.28 2.22
C LEU A 53 1.84 -6.82 3.66
N TYR A 54 1.24 -7.69 4.48
CA TYR A 54 1.02 -7.41 5.90
C TYR A 54 2.34 -7.19 6.65
N ARG A 55 3.34 -8.07 6.48
CA ARG A 55 4.67 -7.93 7.10
C ARG A 55 5.38 -6.66 6.60
N ARG A 56 5.26 -6.32 5.32
CA ARG A 56 5.79 -5.07 4.74
C ARG A 56 5.14 -3.83 5.38
N GLY A 57 3.81 -3.80 5.46
CA GLY A 57 3.09 -2.70 6.09
C GLY A 57 3.40 -2.53 7.58
N ARG A 58 3.61 -3.64 8.32
CA ARG A 58 4.06 -3.61 9.72
C ARG A 58 5.43 -2.95 9.89
N ARG A 59 6.38 -3.22 8.98
CA ARG A 59 7.69 -2.55 8.97
C ARG A 59 7.55 -1.05 8.70
N GLN A 60 6.70 -0.67 7.73
CA GLN A 60 6.44 0.74 7.42
C GLN A 60 5.79 1.48 8.60
N LEU A 61 4.86 0.85 9.31
CA LEU A 61 4.27 1.41 10.53
C LEU A 61 5.31 1.62 11.62
N GLN A 62 6.23 0.66 11.81
CA GLN A 62 7.31 0.78 12.80
C GLN A 62 8.22 1.98 12.48
N LEU A 63 8.57 2.15 11.20
CA LEU A 63 9.36 3.31 10.73
C LEU A 63 8.61 4.64 10.93
N LEU A 64 7.30 4.68 10.68
CA LEU A 64 6.49 5.87 10.91
C LEU A 64 6.43 6.26 12.41
N ARG A 65 6.45 5.26 13.30
CA ARG A 65 6.43 5.46 14.75
C ARG A 65 7.79 5.85 15.33
N SER A 66 8.88 5.37 14.75
CA SER A 66 10.24 5.65 15.24
C SER A 66 10.77 7.04 14.88
N GLY A 67 9.96 7.92 14.26
CA GLY A 67 10.33 9.32 14.03
C GLY A 67 11.38 9.54 12.94
N HIS A 68 11.88 8.46 12.30
CA HIS A 68 12.73 8.56 11.12
C HIS A 68 11.88 9.11 9.96
N THR A 69 11.87 10.45 9.85
CA THR A 69 11.09 11.24 8.89
C THR A 69 11.73 11.20 7.49
N THR A 70 12.32 10.07 7.12
CA THR A 70 12.82 9.85 5.76
C THR A 70 11.73 9.13 4.97
N ALA A 71 10.78 9.96 4.56
CA ALA A 71 9.88 9.74 3.45
C ALA A 71 8.95 8.51 3.50
N MET A 72 7.65 8.78 3.41
CA MET A 72 6.65 7.84 2.89
C MET A 72 6.89 7.44 1.42
N SER A 73 8.12 7.57 0.89
CA SER A 73 8.49 7.37 -0.51
C SER A 73 8.56 5.89 -0.90
N THR A 74 8.40 4.95 0.02
CA THR A 74 8.67 3.52 -0.25
C THR A 74 7.40 2.65 -0.31
N PHE A 75 6.21 3.23 -0.24
CA PHE A 75 4.96 2.47 -0.42
C PHE A 75 4.82 1.94 -1.85
N VAL A 76 5.36 2.65 -2.84
CA VAL A 76 5.40 2.18 -4.23
C VAL A 76 6.76 2.54 -4.79
N ARG A 77 7.58 1.54 -5.10
CA ARG A 77 8.48 1.70 -6.25
C ARG A 77 7.56 1.57 -7.45
N PRO A 78 7.40 2.59 -8.31
CA PRO A 78 6.67 2.41 -9.56
C PRO A 78 7.56 1.51 -10.43
N ARG A 79 7.23 0.23 -10.45
CA ARG A 79 7.61 -0.74 -11.48
C ARG A 79 6.41 -1.68 -11.57
N ASP A 80 5.76 -1.90 -12.69
CA ASP A 80 6.10 -1.61 -14.08
C ASP A 80 4.75 -1.45 -14.81
N GLY A 81 4.69 -0.51 -15.74
CA GLY A 81 3.52 -0.18 -16.55
C GLY A 81 4.01 0.22 -17.94
N MET A 82 4.70 -0.71 -18.58
CA MET A 82 5.05 -0.72 -20.00
C MET A 82 3.85 -0.34 -20.88
N GLY A 83 4.07 0.53 -21.88
CA GLY A 83 3.33 0.49 -23.13
C GLY A 83 2.72 1.81 -23.61
N THR A 84 3.54 2.67 -24.22
CA THR A 84 3.41 3.04 -25.65
C THR A 84 4.55 3.99 -26.03
N PRO A 85 5.43 3.64 -26.98
CA PRO A 85 6.23 4.65 -27.65
C PRO A 85 5.25 5.47 -28.49
N GLU A 86 5.08 6.74 -28.12
CA GLU A 86 4.34 7.69 -28.93
C GLU A 86 5.03 7.78 -30.29
N THR A 87 4.41 7.15 -31.30
CA THR A 87 4.81 7.30 -32.70
C THR A 87 4.64 8.77 -33.05
N GLN A 88 5.76 9.48 -33.18
CA GLN A 88 5.81 10.82 -33.77
C GLN A 88 5.13 10.75 -35.15
N PRO A 89 4.08 11.53 -35.42
CA PRO A 89 3.51 11.58 -36.75
C PRO A 89 4.48 12.35 -37.64
N SER A 90 4.89 11.71 -38.74
CA SER A 90 5.43 12.40 -39.90
C SER A 90 4.49 13.54 -40.30
N GLY A 91 5.04 14.75 -40.40
CA GLY A 91 4.29 15.93 -40.75
C GLY A 91 5.17 17.01 -41.36
N ARG A 92 5.47 16.80 -42.65
CA ARG A 92 5.90 17.77 -43.70
C ARG A 92 7.14 18.62 -43.47
#